data_AF-A0A2G5XNR8-F1
#
_entry.id   AF-A0A2G5XNR8-F1
#
_cell.length_a   1.000
_cell.length_b   1.000
_cell.length_c   1.000
_cell.angle_alpha   90.00
_cell.angle_beta   90.00
_cell.angle_gamma   90.00
#
_symmetry.space_group_name_H-M   'P 1'
#
loop_
_entity.id
_entity.type
_entity.pdbx_description
1 polymer ?
#
loop_
_entity_poly.entity_id
_entity_poly.type
_entity_poly.pdbx_seq_one_letter_code
_entity_poly.pdbx_strand_id
1 'polypeptide(L)'
;MNFRRTYSKNIVIRALVQGVAIGLVAVLVIGLTISTTGGKEDKASETMATTGPKTEEKGGAVEGGDTMFVKQHGVFSSQEAATDFVAENPSLASTAVVSAGGQFYVWGAVWLNESDVLLKEGEDAFKKRITVVPGACKSADAGEVRKALLAEDLSKIELSKDGKDAKKGGDFAKKVTAITAFTKDSSVARLHLLAHYSDQDPCFKIQF
;
A
#
# COMPACT_ATOMS: atom_id res chain seq x y z
N MET A 1 15.30 -0.13 -50.60
CA MET A 1 14.52 -1.33 -51.01
C MET A 1 13.30 -1.42 -50.11
N ASN A 2 12.09 -1.26 -50.66
CA ASN A 2 10.84 -1.39 -49.91
C ASN A 2 10.35 -2.84 -49.97
N PHE A 3 10.47 -3.58 -48.86
CA PHE A 3 9.89 -4.92 -48.73
C PHE A 3 8.41 -4.83 -48.40
N ARG A 4 7.55 -4.89 -49.43
CA ARG A 4 6.13 -5.19 -49.22
C ARG A 4 5.98 -6.71 -49.07
N ARG A 5 5.82 -7.18 -47.83
CA ARG A 5 5.51 -8.59 -47.54
C ARG A 5 4.02 -8.84 -47.81
N THR A 6 3.72 -9.51 -48.92
CA THR A 6 2.36 -9.91 -49.25
C THR A 6 2.02 -11.19 -48.48
N TYR A 7 1.26 -11.07 -47.40
CA TYR A 7 0.75 -12.24 -46.68
C TYR A 7 -0.34 -12.93 -47.51
N SER A 8 -0.14 -14.23 -47.77
CA SER A 8 -1.10 -15.07 -48.48
C SER A 8 -2.42 -15.15 -47.70
N LYS A 9 -3.56 -14.98 -48.41
CA LYS A 9 -4.92 -15.07 -47.84
C LYS A 9 -5.14 -16.36 -47.03
N ASN A 10 -4.43 -17.43 -47.35
CA ASN A 10 -4.54 -18.72 -46.67
C ASN A 10 -3.93 -18.71 -45.25
N ILE A 11 -2.95 -17.83 -44.97
CA ILE A 11 -2.37 -17.67 -43.62
C ILE A 11 -3.33 -16.92 -42.70
N VAL A 12 -4.00 -15.90 -43.23
CA VAL A 12 -4.98 -15.11 -42.48
C VAL A 12 -6.20 -15.96 -42.09
N ILE A 13 -6.67 -16.82 -43.00
CA ILE A 13 -7.80 -17.72 -42.73
C ILE A 13 -7.44 -18.75 -41.64
N ARG A 14 -6.21 -19.32 -41.66
CA ARG A 14 -5.77 -20.26 -40.62
C ARG A 14 -5.64 -19.61 -39.25
N ALA A 15 -5.15 -18.36 -39.19
CA ALA A 15 -5.06 -17.60 -37.95
C ALA A 15 -6.44 -17.26 -37.36
N LEU A 16 -7.43 -16.94 -38.20
CA LEU A 16 -8.81 -16.71 -37.77
C LEU A 16 -9.46 -17.97 -37.18
N VAL A 17 -9.24 -19.14 -37.80
CA VAL A 17 -9.79 -20.41 -37.30
C VAL A 17 -9.21 -20.79 -35.93
N GLN A 18 -7.91 -20.59 -35.72
CA GLN A 18 -7.29 -20.81 -34.41
C GLN A 18 -7.81 -19.84 -33.35
N GLY A 19 -8.03 -18.57 -33.70
CA GLY A 19 -8.60 -17.58 -32.79
C GLY A 19 -10.01 -17.95 -32.31
N VAL A 20 -10.87 -18.45 -33.20
CA VAL A 20 -12.25 -18.87 -32.86
C VAL A 20 -12.24 -20.11 -31.95
N ALA A 21 -11.34 -21.06 -32.18
CA ALA A 21 -11.24 -22.26 -31.34
C ALA A 21 -10.85 -21.94 -29.89
N ILE A 22 -9.90 -21.01 -29.69
CA ILE A 22 -9.49 -20.58 -28.34
C ILE A 22 -10.60 -19.79 -27.64
N GLY A 23 -11.32 -18.94 -28.39
CA GLY A 23 -12.47 -18.20 -27.87
C GLY A 23 -13.61 -19.09 -27.37
N LEU A 24 -13.93 -20.16 -28.09
CA LEU A 24 -14.97 -21.13 -27.69
C LEU A 24 -14.61 -21.88 -26.40
N VAL A 25 -13.34 -22.21 -26.18
CA VAL A 25 -12.88 -22.85 -24.94
C VAL A 25 -13.01 -21.89 -23.75
N ALA A 26 -12.67 -20.62 -23.92
CA ALA A 26 -12.81 -19.61 -22.86
C ALA A 26 -14.27 -19.39 -22.45
N VAL A 27 -15.19 -19.30 -23.42
CA VAL A 27 -16.64 -19.14 -23.15
C VAL A 27 -17.22 -20.37 -22.43
N LEU A 28 -16.78 -21.58 -22.77
CA LEU A 28 -17.18 -22.80 -22.07
C LEU A 28 -16.71 -22.84 -20.62
N VAL A 29 -15.45 -22.44 -20.35
CA VAL A 29 -14.92 -22.39 -18.98
C VAL A 29 -15.68 -21.37 -18.13
N ILE A 30 -15.90 -20.17 -18.66
CA ILE A 30 -16.66 -19.12 -17.96
C ILE A 30 -18.12 -19.55 -17.75
N GLY A 31 -18.77 -20.10 -18.78
CA GLY A 31 -20.14 -20.62 -18.68
C GLY A 31 -20.29 -21.74 -17.64
N LEU A 32 -19.30 -22.63 -17.54
CA LEU A 32 -19.28 -23.69 -16.53
C LEU A 32 -19.15 -23.09 -15.12
N THR A 33 -18.22 -22.14 -14.92
CA THR A 33 -18.05 -21.49 -13.61
C THR A 33 -19.34 -20.80 -13.14
N ILE A 34 -20.00 -20.03 -14.02
CA ILE A 34 -21.26 -19.34 -13.71
C ILE A 34 -22.40 -20.33 -13.41
N SER A 35 -22.46 -21.45 -14.11
CA SER A 35 -23.52 -22.45 -13.92
C SER A 35 -23.37 -23.25 -12.62
N THR A 36 -22.13 -23.43 -12.12
CA THR A 36 -21.86 -24.12 -10.84
C THR A 36 -22.01 -23.22 -9.61
N THR A 37 -21.96 -21.90 -9.80
CA THR A 37 -22.14 -20.90 -8.73
C THR A 37 -23.45 -20.14 -8.96
N GLY A 38 -24.58 -20.82 -8.79
CA GLY A 38 -25.89 -20.21 -9.01
C GLY A 38 -26.16 -19.02 -8.10
N GLY A 39 -26.38 -17.84 -8.71
CA GLY A 39 -27.28 -16.82 -8.17
C GLY A 39 -26.83 -15.36 -8.26
N LYS A 40 -26.97 -14.74 -9.45
CA LYS A 40 -27.89 -13.63 -9.74
C LYS A 40 -27.47 -12.90 -11.03
N GLU A 41 -28.44 -12.81 -11.93
CA GLU A 41 -28.41 -11.97 -13.13
C GLU A 41 -28.17 -10.50 -12.75
N ASP A 42 -27.30 -9.82 -13.47
CA ASP A 42 -27.61 -8.48 -13.95
C ASP A 42 -26.90 -8.19 -15.27
N LYS A 43 -27.69 -7.62 -16.17
CA LYS A 43 -27.43 -7.45 -17.60
C LYS A 43 -26.24 -6.54 -17.90
N ALA A 44 -25.50 -6.92 -18.93
CA ALA A 44 -24.69 -5.99 -19.71
C ALA A 44 -25.58 -4.96 -20.44
N SER A 45 -25.25 -3.68 -20.29
CA SER A 45 -25.48 -2.65 -21.30
C SER A 45 -24.27 -1.73 -21.30
N GLU A 46 -23.66 -1.58 -22.47
CA GLU A 46 -22.53 -0.69 -22.73
C GLU A 46 -22.83 0.76 -22.37
N THR A 47 -21.84 1.45 -21.80
CA THR A 47 -21.44 2.78 -22.29
C THR A 47 -20.00 3.04 -21.84
N MET A 48 -19.08 3.17 -22.79
CA MET A 48 -17.74 3.68 -22.54
C MET A 48 -17.84 5.14 -22.11
N ALA A 49 -17.37 5.45 -20.91
CA ALA A 49 -16.97 6.80 -20.52
C ALA A 49 -15.53 6.74 -20.00
N THR A 50 -14.63 7.35 -20.75
CA THR A 50 -13.29 7.74 -20.30
C THR A 50 -13.44 8.68 -19.12
N THR A 51 -13.12 8.23 -17.92
CA THR A 51 -12.88 9.09 -16.76
C THR A 51 -11.86 8.39 -15.87
N GLY A 52 -10.91 9.16 -15.33
CA GLY A 52 -9.72 8.67 -14.61
C GLY A 52 -10.02 7.75 -13.42
N PRO A 53 -8.97 7.22 -12.75
CA PRO A 53 -9.13 6.15 -11.78
C PRO A 53 -10.03 6.59 -10.63
N LYS A 54 -11.26 6.07 -10.64
CA LYS A 54 -12.12 6.02 -9.46
C LYS A 54 -11.59 4.91 -8.57
N THR A 55 -10.92 5.31 -7.50
CA THR A 55 -10.67 4.44 -6.35
C THR A 55 -12.03 4.13 -5.69
N GLU A 56 -12.70 3.09 -6.16
CA GLU A 56 -13.69 2.38 -5.36
C GLU A 56 -12.96 1.32 -4.54
N GLU A 57 -12.38 1.72 -3.42
CA GLU A 57 -11.97 0.78 -2.37
C GLU A 57 -13.22 0.25 -1.67
N LYS A 58 -13.66 -0.96 -2.06
CA LYS A 58 -14.48 -1.81 -1.21
C LYS A 58 -13.69 -2.13 0.06
N GLY A 59 -13.88 -1.30 1.09
CA GLY A 59 -13.33 -1.50 2.42
C GLY A 59 -13.94 -2.73 3.08
N GLY A 60 -13.30 -3.88 2.91
CA GLY A 60 -13.43 -4.98 3.85
C GLY A 60 -12.53 -4.66 5.04
N ALA A 61 -13.10 -4.19 6.15
CA ALA A 61 -12.38 -4.11 7.40
C ALA A 61 -11.96 -5.53 7.79
N VAL A 62 -10.65 -5.80 7.74
CA VAL A 62 -10.09 -7.04 8.28
C VAL A 62 -10.24 -6.98 9.79
N GLU A 63 -10.86 -8.01 10.38
CA GLU A 63 -11.06 -8.09 11.83
C GLU A 63 -9.72 -7.87 12.57
N GLY A 64 -9.67 -6.84 13.41
CA GLY A 64 -8.49 -6.51 14.22
C GLY A 64 -7.45 -5.58 13.58
N GLY A 65 -7.68 -5.05 12.37
CA GLY A 65 -6.81 -4.05 11.73
C GLY A 65 -7.23 -2.60 11.98
N ASP A 66 -6.24 -1.71 12.10
CA ASP A 66 -6.46 -0.25 12.19
C ASP A 66 -6.38 0.37 10.77
N THR A 67 -7.44 1.05 10.34
CA THR A 67 -7.44 1.76 9.05
C THR A 67 -6.64 3.06 9.17
N MET A 68 -5.76 3.31 8.21
CA MET A 68 -4.96 4.54 8.14
C MET A 68 -4.90 5.04 6.70
N PHE A 69 -4.45 6.27 6.53
CA PHE A 69 -4.33 6.93 5.25
C PHE A 69 -2.91 7.43 5.07
N VAL A 70 -2.32 7.21 3.91
CA VAL A 70 -0.95 7.58 3.61
C VAL A 70 -0.88 8.55 2.44
N LYS A 71 0.10 9.44 2.48
CA LYS A 71 0.51 10.22 1.31
C LYS A 71 1.64 9.47 0.63
N GLN A 72 1.38 8.94 -0.56
CA GLN A 72 2.32 8.13 -1.34
C GLN A 72 2.90 8.94 -2.51
N HIS A 73 4.23 8.91 -2.63
CA HIS A 73 4.99 9.53 -3.72
C HIS A 73 5.43 8.54 -4.80
N GLY A 74 5.56 7.25 -4.46
CA GLY A 74 6.00 6.25 -5.42
C GLY A 74 5.89 4.81 -4.91
N VAL A 75 6.03 3.87 -5.83
CA VAL A 75 6.17 2.43 -5.56
C VAL A 75 7.25 1.85 -6.47
N PHE A 76 8.12 1.03 -5.91
CA PHE A 76 9.30 0.50 -6.56
C PHE A 76 9.40 -1.01 -6.33
N SER A 77 10.02 -1.71 -7.27
CA SER A 77 10.29 -3.16 -7.18
C SER A 77 11.54 -3.49 -6.37
N SER A 78 12.42 -2.50 -6.10
CA SER A 78 13.63 -2.66 -5.29
C SER A 78 13.79 -1.53 -4.28
N GLN A 79 14.41 -1.84 -3.15
CA GLN A 79 14.72 -0.88 -2.09
C GLN A 79 15.71 0.19 -2.58
N GLU A 80 16.68 -0.22 -3.39
CA GLU A 80 17.71 0.66 -3.95
C GLU A 80 17.07 1.75 -4.82
N ALA A 81 16.18 1.37 -5.75
CA ALA A 81 15.48 2.34 -6.59
C ALA A 81 14.59 3.31 -5.79
N ALA A 82 13.92 2.82 -4.73
CA ALA A 82 13.15 3.69 -3.85
C ALA A 82 14.04 4.68 -3.09
N THR A 83 15.22 4.22 -2.65
CA THR A 83 16.17 5.05 -1.89
C THR A 83 16.82 6.10 -2.79
N ASP A 84 17.22 5.72 -4.00
CA ASP A 84 17.78 6.64 -4.99
C ASP A 84 16.77 7.72 -5.36
N PHE A 85 15.51 7.34 -5.59
CA PHE A 85 14.43 8.30 -5.84
C PHE A 85 14.28 9.33 -4.70
N VAL A 86 14.34 8.90 -3.44
CA VAL A 86 14.27 9.82 -2.30
C VAL A 86 15.51 10.72 -2.25
N ALA A 87 16.70 10.19 -2.53
CA ALA A 87 17.96 10.93 -2.50
C ALA A 87 18.05 12.00 -3.61
N GLU A 88 17.49 11.73 -4.79
CA GLU A 88 17.45 12.66 -5.92
C GLU A 88 16.42 13.80 -5.75
N ASN A 89 15.48 13.66 -4.81
CA ASN A 89 14.38 14.60 -4.59
C ASN A 89 14.41 15.18 -3.18
N PRO A 90 15.06 16.34 -2.96
CA PRO A 90 15.19 16.95 -1.63
C PRO A 90 13.86 17.25 -0.92
N SER A 91 12.78 17.44 -1.69
CA SER A 91 11.41 17.62 -1.17
C SER A 91 10.88 16.39 -0.42
N LEU A 92 11.50 15.23 -0.63
CA LEU A 92 11.13 13.95 -0.02
C LEU A 92 11.98 13.59 1.21
N ALA A 93 12.79 14.51 1.74
CA ALA A 93 13.70 14.23 2.86
C ALA A 93 13.01 13.73 4.14
N SER A 94 11.72 14.03 4.34
CA SER A 94 10.94 13.53 5.48
C SER A 94 10.20 12.21 5.22
N THR A 95 10.26 11.69 3.99
CA THR A 95 9.62 10.43 3.60
C THR A 95 10.29 9.21 4.22
N ALA A 96 9.60 8.08 4.17
CA ALA A 96 10.15 6.78 4.53
C ALA A 96 9.87 5.78 3.42
N VAL A 97 10.82 4.88 3.19
CA VAL A 97 10.65 3.70 2.32
C VAL A 97 10.05 2.58 3.17
N VAL A 98 8.87 2.11 2.77
CA VAL A 98 8.10 1.09 3.49
C VAL A 98 7.97 -0.16 2.63
N SER A 99 8.35 -1.32 3.18
CA SER A 99 8.22 -2.61 2.51
C SER A 99 6.85 -3.22 2.81
N ALA A 100 6.06 -3.53 1.79
CA ALA A 100 4.80 -4.25 1.93
C ALA A 100 4.49 -5.05 0.65
N GLY A 101 3.95 -6.26 0.78
CA GLY A 101 3.53 -7.07 -0.38
C GLY A 101 4.64 -7.36 -1.41
N GLY A 102 5.92 -7.34 -1.01
CA GLY A 102 7.05 -7.52 -1.92
C GLY A 102 7.42 -6.29 -2.76
N GLN A 103 6.88 -5.12 -2.43
CA GLN A 103 7.21 -3.84 -3.05
C GLN A 103 7.70 -2.82 -2.03
N PHE A 104 8.30 -1.74 -2.50
CA PHE A 104 8.84 -0.65 -1.70
C PHE A 104 8.08 0.63 -2.01
N TYR A 105 7.36 1.16 -1.03
CA TYR A 105 6.55 2.36 -1.16
C TYR A 105 7.26 3.56 -0.55
N VAL A 106 7.24 4.70 -1.23
CA VAL A 106 7.75 5.96 -0.68
C VAL A 106 6.57 6.75 -0.16
N TRP A 107 6.48 6.87 1.16
CA TRP A 107 5.40 7.58 1.85
C TRP A 107 5.92 8.83 2.55
N GLY A 108 5.15 9.91 2.52
CA GLY A 108 5.50 11.17 3.18
C GLY A 108 4.93 11.35 4.58
N ALA A 109 3.78 10.76 4.86
CA ALA A 109 3.12 10.81 6.17
C ALA A 109 1.97 9.80 6.26
N VAL A 110 1.56 9.49 7.49
CA VAL A 110 0.44 8.59 7.81
C VAL A 110 -0.55 9.28 8.76
N TRP A 111 -1.83 9.24 8.42
CA TRP A 111 -2.93 9.81 9.19
C TRP A 111 -3.94 8.75 9.62
N LEU A 112 -4.63 9.01 10.72
CA LEU A 112 -5.73 8.16 11.20
C LEU A 112 -7.03 8.47 10.48
N ASN A 113 -7.25 9.72 10.08
CA ASN A 113 -8.43 10.15 9.34
C ASN A 113 -8.07 10.59 7.93
N GLU A 114 -9.01 10.34 7.01
CA GLU A 114 -8.85 10.68 5.59
C GLU A 114 -8.84 12.20 5.34
N SER A 115 -9.61 12.95 6.14
CA SER A 115 -9.74 14.41 6.06
C SER A 115 -8.45 15.16 6.35
N ASP A 116 -7.53 14.53 7.08
CA ASP A 116 -6.33 15.17 7.59
C ASP A 116 -5.17 15.08 6.58
N VAL A 117 -5.36 14.32 5.49
CA VAL A 117 -4.35 14.14 4.45
C VAL A 117 -4.24 15.41 3.60
N LEU A 118 -3.12 16.11 3.78
CA LEU A 118 -2.81 17.32 3.02
C LEU A 118 -2.00 16.97 1.76
N LEU A 119 -2.59 17.24 0.59
CA LEU A 119 -1.91 17.20 -0.71
C LEU A 119 -1.82 18.63 -1.23
N LYS A 120 -0.60 19.09 -1.55
CA LYS A 120 -0.41 20.42 -2.15
C LYS A 120 -0.71 20.35 -3.65
N GLU A 121 -1.19 21.46 -4.20
CA GLU A 121 -1.38 21.56 -5.66
C GLU A 121 -0.03 21.43 -6.37
N GLY A 122 0.02 20.56 -7.40
CA GLY A 122 1.25 20.24 -8.12
C GLY A 122 2.22 19.33 -7.36
N GLU A 123 1.84 18.79 -6.20
CA GLU A 123 2.61 17.75 -5.53
C GLU A 123 2.42 16.41 -6.24
N ASP A 124 3.52 15.75 -6.63
CA ASP A 124 3.52 14.39 -7.17
C ASP A 124 3.30 13.38 -6.03
N ALA A 125 2.10 13.41 -5.47
CA ALA A 125 1.67 12.53 -4.40
C ALA A 125 0.17 12.25 -4.48
N PHE A 126 -0.24 11.10 -3.98
CA PHE A 126 -1.65 10.77 -3.85
C PHE A 126 -1.95 10.13 -2.49
N LYS A 127 -3.22 10.21 -2.11
CA LYS A 127 -3.73 9.59 -0.89
C LYS A 127 -4.07 8.13 -1.16
N LYS A 128 -3.67 7.25 -0.24
CA LYS A 128 -4.00 5.83 -0.29
C LYS A 128 -4.48 5.35 1.09
N ARG A 129 -5.54 4.55 1.13
CA ARG A 129 -5.96 3.87 2.36
C ARG A 129 -5.09 2.63 2.57
N ILE A 130 -4.80 2.33 3.83
CA ILE A 130 -4.10 1.12 4.24
C ILE A 130 -4.81 0.53 5.45
N THR A 131 -4.63 -0.78 5.66
CA THR A 131 -5.00 -1.44 6.90
C THR A 131 -3.74 -1.95 7.58
N VAL A 132 -3.52 -1.53 8.83
CA VAL A 132 -2.42 -1.98 9.66
C VAL A 132 -2.93 -3.08 10.58
N VAL A 133 -2.48 -4.32 10.36
CA VAL A 133 -2.88 -5.47 11.17
C VAL A 133 -1.78 -5.86 12.14
N PRO A 134 -2.10 -6.45 13.31
CA PRO A 134 -1.11 -6.98 14.23
C PRO A 134 -0.19 -8.01 13.58
N GLY A 135 1.10 -7.90 13.88
CA GLY A 135 2.17 -8.82 13.52
C GLY A 135 2.74 -9.54 14.74
N ALA A 136 4.00 -9.96 14.64
CA ALA A 136 4.71 -10.66 15.70
C ALA A 136 5.96 -9.85 16.09
N CYS A 137 5.81 -8.99 17.11
CA CYS A 137 6.93 -8.23 17.66
C CYS A 137 8.05 -9.16 18.15
N LYS A 138 9.29 -8.85 17.78
CA LYS A 138 10.51 -9.49 18.26
C LYS A 138 10.96 -8.90 19.59
N SER A 139 10.89 -7.58 19.74
CA SER A 139 11.54 -6.86 20.86
C SER A 139 10.63 -5.92 21.64
N ALA A 140 9.81 -5.12 20.97
CA ALA A 140 8.92 -4.17 21.63
C ALA A 140 7.61 -4.81 22.13
N ASP A 141 6.95 -4.13 23.07
CA ASP A 141 5.60 -4.47 23.48
C ASP A 141 4.59 -4.01 22.40
N ALA A 142 3.88 -4.97 21.79
CA ALA A 142 2.94 -4.68 20.71
C ALA A 142 1.83 -3.70 21.12
N GLY A 143 1.41 -3.72 22.39
CA GLY A 143 0.38 -2.83 22.93
C GLY A 143 0.88 -1.39 23.05
N GLU A 144 2.10 -1.20 23.56
CA GLU A 144 2.73 0.13 23.65
C GLU A 144 2.97 0.73 22.27
N VAL A 145 3.48 -0.06 21.31
CA VAL A 145 3.73 0.43 19.96
C VAL A 145 2.40 0.78 19.26
N ARG A 146 1.36 -0.05 19.41
CA ARG A 146 0.04 0.24 18.84
C ARG A 146 -0.57 1.50 19.46
N LYS A 147 -0.48 1.65 20.79
CA LYS A 147 -0.93 2.87 21.50
C LYS A 147 -0.24 4.10 20.95
N ALA A 148 1.06 4.01 20.66
CA ALA A 148 1.81 5.12 20.09
C ALA A 148 1.45 5.42 18.64
N LEU A 149 1.26 4.38 17.83
CA LEU A 149 0.84 4.51 16.44
C LEU A 149 -0.52 5.22 16.32
N LEU A 150 -1.44 4.92 17.24
CA LEU A 150 -2.79 5.49 17.28
C LEU A 150 -2.89 6.80 18.08
N ALA A 151 -1.79 7.28 18.68
CA ALA A 151 -1.81 8.55 19.40
C ALA A 151 -1.98 9.72 18.43
N GLU A 152 -2.78 10.72 18.81
CA GLU A 152 -2.88 11.99 18.05
C GLU A 152 -1.54 12.75 18.05
N ASP A 153 -0.83 12.69 19.17
CA ASP A 153 0.47 13.32 19.37
C ASP A 153 1.45 12.34 20.01
N LEU A 154 2.46 11.94 19.24
CA LEU A 154 3.49 11.01 19.67
C LEU A 154 4.35 11.57 20.82
N SER A 155 4.45 12.90 20.94
CA SER A 155 5.24 13.56 21.97
C SER A 155 4.57 13.52 23.35
N LYS A 156 3.26 13.26 23.40
CA LYS A 156 2.45 13.23 24.63
C LYS A 156 2.24 11.83 25.18
N ILE A 157 2.79 10.80 24.54
CA ILE A 157 2.63 9.44 25.01
C ILE A 157 3.51 9.24 26.24
N GLU A 158 2.89 8.80 27.33
CA GLU A 158 3.62 8.30 28.49
C GLU A 158 4.31 6.99 28.12
N LEU A 159 5.61 7.08 27.84
CA LEU A 159 6.47 5.93 27.64
C LEU A 159 6.79 5.35 29.02
N SER A 160 6.38 4.11 29.27
CA SER A 160 6.58 3.41 30.53
C SER A 160 8.07 3.32 30.87
N LYS A 161 8.58 4.21 31.72
CA LYS A 161 9.96 4.17 32.20
C LYS A 161 10.17 3.16 33.34
N ASP A 162 9.08 2.66 33.94
CA ASP A 162 9.11 1.99 35.26
C ASP A 162 8.48 0.58 35.27
N GLY A 163 8.55 -0.14 34.14
CA GLY A 163 8.23 -1.58 34.12
C GLY A 163 9.45 -2.43 34.52
N LYS A 164 9.26 -3.48 35.31
CA LYS A 164 10.30 -4.45 35.77
C LYS A 164 11.15 -5.12 34.66
N ASP A 165 10.87 -4.83 33.38
CA ASP A 165 11.57 -5.27 32.18
C ASP A 165 12.22 -4.09 31.42
N ALA A 166 12.97 -3.25 32.13
CA ALA A 166 13.68 -2.06 31.61
C ALA A 166 14.60 -2.32 30.39
N LYS A 167 14.88 -3.58 30.03
CA LYS A 167 15.62 -3.95 28.81
C LYS A 167 14.80 -3.90 27.52
N LYS A 168 13.47 -4.09 27.56
CA LYS A 168 12.61 -4.10 26.36
C LYS A 168 11.97 -2.72 26.05
N GLY A 169 11.55 -1.98 27.07
CA GLY A 169 11.04 -0.60 26.91
C GLY A 169 12.11 0.42 26.50
N GLY A 170 13.39 0.09 26.69
CA GLY A 170 14.49 0.98 26.38
C GLY A 170 14.70 1.28 24.89
N ASP A 171 14.42 0.32 23.99
CA ASP A 171 14.61 0.55 22.55
C ASP A 171 13.46 1.36 21.95
N PHE A 172 12.22 0.99 22.28
CA PHE A 172 11.02 1.75 21.87
C PHE A 172 11.08 3.20 22.32
N ALA A 173 11.40 3.46 23.60
CA ALA A 173 11.52 4.83 24.11
C ALA A 173 12.61 5.64 23.42
N LYS A 174 13.77 5.02 23.10
CA LYS A 174 14.84 5.66 22.33
C LYS A 174 14.37 6.01 20.92
N LYS A 175 13.64 5.11 20.25
CA LYS A 175 13.10 5.34 18.90
C LYS A 175 12.09 6.48 18.90
N VAL A 176 11.11 6.46 19.80
CA VAL A 176 10.13 7.53 19.91
C VAL A 176 10.83 8.86 20.18
N THR A 177 11.80 8.90 21.10
CA THR A 177 12.59 10.10 21.38
C THR A 177 13.33 10.61 20.14
N ALA A 178 13.98 9.73 19.39
CA ALA A 178 14.70 10.10 18.16
C ALA A 178 13.75 10.64 17.07
N ILE A 179 12.59 10.01 16.90
CA ILE A 179 11.57 10.45 15.93
C ILE A 179 11.02 11.83 16.34
N THR A 180 10.67 12.03 17.60
CA THR A 180 10.14 13.32 18.09
C THR A 180 11.19 14.44 18.09
N ALA A 181 12.48 14.09 18.12
CA ALA A 181 13.57 15.06 17.93
C ALA A 181 13.74 15.45 16.46
N PHE A 182 13.46 14.55 15.52
CA PHE A 182 13.53 14.79 14.08
C PHE A 182 12.34 15.61 13.56
N THR A 183 11.12 15.33 14.05
CA THR A 183 9.91 16.00 13.57
C THR A 183 8.91 16.28 14.69
N LYS A 184 8.21 17.42 14.56
CA LYS A 184 7.05 17.78 15.40
C LYS A 184 5.71 17.39 14.76
N ASP A 185 5.74 16.95 13.51
CA ASP A 185 4.54 16.52 12.80
C ASP A 185 4.22 15.07 13.19
N SER A 186 3.10 14.87 13.90
CA SER A 186 2.63 13.55 14.33
C SER A 186 2.43 12.59 13.16
N SER A 187 2.04 13.07 11.97
CA SER A 187 1.78 12.22 10.81
C SER A 187 3.08 11.66 10.20
N VAL A 188 4.13 12.48 10.18
CA VAL A 188 5.48 12.07 9.79
C VAL A 188 6.09 11.19 10.87
N ALA A 189 5.93 11.53 12.15
CA ALA A 189 6.41 10.71 13.26
C ALA A 189 5.77 9.31 13.24
N ARG A 190 4.45 9.23 12.99
CA ARG A 190 3.71 7.97 12.84
C ARG A 190 4.22 7.14 11.68
N LEU A 191 4.55 7.77 10.56
CA LEU A 191 5.16 7.10 9.42
C LEU A 191 6.47 6.42 9.80
N HIS A 192 7.40 7.14 10.43
CA HIS A 192 8.70 6.58 10.82
C HIS A 192 8.57 5.45 11.84
N LEU A 193 7.61 5.58 12.76
CA LEU A 193 7.28 4.51 13.71
C LEU A 193 6.75 3.27 12.98
N LEU A 194 5.76 3.45 12.09
CA LEU A 194 5.17 2.36 11.32
C LEU A 194 6.21 1.66 10.44
N ALA A 195 7.06 2.40 9.74
CA ALA A 195 8.10 1.86 8.88
C ALA A 195 9.07 0.97 9.66
N HIS A 196 9.53 1.44 10.83
CA HIS A 196 10.42 0.66 11.68
C HIS A 196 9.75 -0.63 12.20
N TYR A 197 8.49 -0.53 12.65
CA TYR A 197 7.75 -1.64 13.26
C TYR A 197 6.98 -2.54 12.26
N SER A 198 7.15 -2.29 10.97
CA SER A 198 6.71 -3.19 9.90
C SER A 198 7.88 -3.96 9.28
N ASP A 199 9.09 -3.41 9.32
CA ASP A 199 10.28 -4.00 8.70
C ASP A 199 11.26 -4.60 9.74
N GLN A 200 11.81 -3.77 10.63
CA GLN A 200 12.89 -4.17 11.54
C GLN A 200 12.38 -5.02 12.71
N ASP A 201 11.33 -4.53 13.38
CA ASP A 201 10.62 -5.24 14.43
C ASP A 201 9.16 -5.42 14.01
N PRO A 202 8.79 -6.52 13.32
CA PRO A 202 7.54 -6.69 12.55
C PRO A 202 6.30 -6.89 13.45
N CYS A 203 6.04 -5.90 14.29
CA CYS A 203 4.87 -5.74 15.14
C CYS A 203 3.59 -5.53 14.35
N PHE A 204 3.69 -5.07 13.10
CA PHE A 204 2.56 -4.86 12.22
C PHE A 204 2.81 -5.38 10.82
N LYS A 205 1.72 -5.71 10.12
CA LYS A 205 1.72 -5.95 8.69
C LYS A 205 0.81 -4.94 8.02
N ILE A 206 1.24 -4.45 6.87
CA ILE A 206 0.49 -3.50 6.06
C ILE A 206 -0.30 -4.29 5.01
N GLN A 207 -1.57 -3.97 4.87
CA GLN A 207 -2.48 -4.49 3.86
C GLN A 207 -3.12 -3.34 3.09
N PHE A 208 -3.46 -3.60 1.83
CA PHE A 208 -4.10 -2.67 0.91
C PHE A 208 -5.45 -3.23 0.49
#